data_AF-A0A850EIS2-F1
#
_entry.id   AF-A0A850EIS2-F1
#
_cell.length_a   1.000
_cell.length_b   1.000
_cell.length_c   1.000
_cell.angle_alpha   90.00
_cell.angle_beta   90.00
_cell.angle_gamma   90.00
#
_symmetry.space_group_name_H-M   'P 1'
#
loop_
_entity.id
_entity.type
_entity.pdbx_description
1 polymer ?
#
loop_
_entity_poly.entity_id
_entity_poly.type
_entity_poly.pdbx_seq_one_letter_code
_entity_poly.pdbx_strand_id
1 'polypeptide(L)'
;MEKHPCGAKTRSGEPCKRKALANGRCRLHGGKSTGPKDPAKLKGNKNALKHGLYETIWLDTLTEEERELYHQVSTDPNVQVDSEYRLSELRIRRMLQRIQQEEQKDKPDPAEIRAMEDAITKVQMNVAALIRESGKLRDMQKQKSDGSLDQLVEILEQARKDRLQR
;
A
#
# COMPACT_ATOMS: atom_id res chain seq x y z
N MET A 1 1.24 13.01 -51.13
CA MET A 1 0.53 12.52 -49.92
C MET A 1 -0.94 12.88 -50.04
N GLU A 2 -1.81 11.90 -50.24
CA GLU A 2 -3.26 12.10 -50.16
C GLU A 2 -3.63 12.67 -48.79
N LYS A 3 -4.39 13.78 -48.80
CA LYS A 3 -4.80 14.53 -47.61
C LYS A 3 -5.96 13.79 -46.93
N HIS A 4 -5.64 12.76 -46.18
CA HIS A 4 -6.62 12.01 -45.38
C HIS A 4 -6.98 12.76 -44.08
N PRO A 5 -8.20 12.59 -43.56
CA PRO A 5 -8.62 13.17 -42.29
C PRO A 5 -7.90 12.51 -41.10
N CYS A 6 -7.84 13.23 -39.99
CA CYS A 6 -7.23 12.77 -38.74
C CYS A 6 -7.99 11.57 -38.15
N GLY A 7 -7.29 10.48 -37.85
CA GLY A 7 -7.88 9.25 -37.29
C GLY A 7 -8.32 9.30 -35.81
N ALA A 8 -8.50 10.49 -35.23
CA ALA A 8 -8.90 10.65 -33.82
C ALA A 8 -10.37 11.08 -33.71
N LYS A 9 -11.02 10.80 -32.59
CA LYS A 9 -12.36 11.32 -32.27
C LYS A 9 -12.28 12.63 -31.51
N THR A 10 -13.24 13.52 -31.72
CA THR A 10 -13.40 14.75 -30.93
C THR A 10 -14.04 14.44 -29.57
N ARG A 11 -14.14 15.43 -28.69
CA ARG A 11 -14.82 15.31 -27.38
C ARG A 11 -16.29 14.88 -27.53
N SER A 12 -16.93 15.18 -28.66
CA SER A 12 -18.31 14.77 -28.96
C SER A 12 -18.42 13.35 -29.56
N GLY A 13 -17.32 12.61 -29.67
CA GLY A 13 -17.30 11.24 -30.22
C GLY A 13 -17.21 11.15 -31.74
N GLU A 14 -17.39 12.27 -32.45
CA GLU A 14 -17.34 12.37 -33.90
C GLU A 14 -15.91 12.26 -34.45
N PRO A 15 -15.70 11.71 -35.67
CA PRO A 15 -14.39 11.68 -36.32
C PRO A 15 -13.82 13.09 -36.55
N CYS A 16 -12.51 13.26 -36.33
CA CYS A 16 -11.84 14.53 -36.52
C CYS A 16 -11.72 14.89 -38.01
N LYS A 17 -12.42 15.94 -38.43
CA LYS A 17 -12.41 16.45 -39.81
C LYS A 17 -11.14 17.21 -40.21
N ARG A 18 -10.18 17.41 -39.29
CA ARG A 18 -8.92 18.12 -39.58
C ARG A 18 -7.99 17.24 -40.40
N LYS A 19 -7.15 17.85 -41.24
CA LYS A 19 -6.13 17.16 -42.03
C LYS A 19 -5.12 16.44 -41.15
N ALA A 20 -4.80 15.19 -41.49
CA ALA A 20 -3.73 14.43 -40.87
C ALA A 20 -2.34 14.97 -41.27
N LEU A 21 -1.38 14.84 -40.37
CA LEU A 21 0.05 14.97 -40.65
C LEU A 21 0.64 13.59 -40.96
N ALA A 22 1.97 13.49 -41.12
CA ALA A 22 2.65 12.25 -41.51
C ALA A 22 2.32 11.03 -40.62
N ASN A 23 1.98 11.25 -39.35
CA ASN A 23 1.62 10.20 -38.39
C ASN A 23 0.11 9.87 -38.34
N GLY A 24 -0.69 10.34 -39.29
CA GLY A 24 -2.14 10.08 -39.37
C GLY A 24 -3.01 10.92 -38.42
N ARG A 25 -2.41 11.82 -37.60
CA ARG A 25 -3.12 12.70 -36.67
C ARG A 25 -2.94 14.17 -37.01
N CYS A 26 -3.92 15.02 -36.68
CA CYS A 26 -3.81 16.46 -36.88
C CYS A 26 -2.97 17.13 -35.79
N ARG A 27 -2.57 18.38 -36.01
CA ARG A 27 -1.87 19.26 -35.04
C ARG A 27 -2.45 19.23 -33.62
N LEU A 28 -3.78 19.12 -33.47
CA LEU A 28 -4.42 19.14 -32.14
C LEU A 28 -4.52 17.76 -31.47
N HIS A 29 -4.40 16.68 -32.24
CA HIS A 29 -4.52 15.31 -31.73
C HIS A 29 -3.17 14.57 -31.72
N GLY A 30 -2.07 15.31 -31.52
CA GLY A 30 -0.72 14.72 -31.45
C GLY A 30 -0.03 14.55 -32.81
N GLY A 31 -0.51 15.20 -33.86
CA GLY A 31 0.11 15.16 -35.19
C GLY A 31 1.53 15.74 -35.25
N LYS A 32 1.89 16.58 -34.28
CA LYS A 32 3.25 17.12 -34.10
C LYS A 32 4.18 16.20 -33.29
N SER A 33 3.65 15.10 -32.73
CA SER A 33 4.46 14.17 -31.96
C SER A 33 5.41 13.44 -32.90
N THR A 34 6.70 13.52 -32.60
CA THR A 34 7.78 12.77 -33.27
C THR A 34 7.96 11.37 -32.70
N GLY A 35 7.14 10.97 -31.72
CA GLY A 35 7.40 9.80 -30.89
C GLY A 35 8.61 9.99 -29.97
N PRO A 36 9.01 8.93 -29.24
CA PRO A 36 10.24 8.94 -28.45
C PRO A 36 11.45 9.19 -29.36
N LYS A 37 12.43 9.98 -28.87
CA LYS A 37 13.69 10.23 -29.60
C LYS A 37 14.53 8.95 -29.76
N ASP A 38 14.35 8.00 -28.86
CA ASP A 38 15.02 6.71 -28.86
C ASP A 38 13.95 5.60 -28.83
N PRO A 39 13.77 4.86 -29.93
CA PRO A 39 12.79 3.78 -30.02
C PRO A 39 12.98 2.68 -28.96
N ALA A 40 14.22 2.45 -28.51
CA ALA A 40 14.52 1.45 -27.48
C ALA A 40 13.87 1.80 -26.13
N LYS A 41 13.64 3.09 -25.86
CA LYS A 41 13.00 3.59 -24.63
C LYS A 41 11.48 3.54 -24.65
N LEU A 42 10.85 3.02 -25.71
CA LEU A 42 9.39 2.91 -25.77
C LEU A 42 8.87 1.81 -24.84
N LYS A 43 9.58 0.68 -24.76
CA LYS A 43 9.20 -0.49 -23.95
C LYS A 43 9.71 -0.30 -22.52
N GLY A 44 8.81 -0.39 -21.54
CA GLY A 44 9.16 -0.24 -20.12
C GLY A 44 9.37 1.20 -19.64
N ASN A 45 8.93 2.22 -20.40
CA ASN A 45 9.02 3.59 -19.91
C ASN A 45 8.13 3.78 -18.67
N LYS A 46 8.68 4.43 -17.64
CA LYS A 46 7.96 4.78 -16.41
C LYS A 46 7.55 6.26 -16.37
N ASN A 47 7.51 6.94 -17.52
CA ASN A 47 7.25 8.39 -17.58
C ASN A 47 5.83 8.77 -17.16
N ALA A 48 4.87 7.86 -17.35
CA ALA A 48 3.48 8.04 -16.90
C ALA A 48 3.23 7.47 -15.49
N LEU A 49 4.26 6.90 -14.85
CA LEU A 49 4.14 6.34 -13.52
C LEU A 49 4.03 7.46 -12.49
N LYS A 50 2.95 7.45 -11.71
CA LYS A 50 2.71 8.47 -10.68
C LYS A 50 3.19 8.03 -9.30
N HIS A 51 2.74 6.87 -8.83
CA HIS A 51 2.93 6.44 -7.44
C HIS A 51 3.03 4.91 -7.27
N GLY A 52 3.15 4.13 -8.35
CA GLY A 52 3.35 2.67 -8.25
C GLY A 52 2.17 1.81 -7.83
N LEU A 53 1.12 2.36 -7.19
CA LEU A 53 -0.03 1.59 -6.67
C LEU A 53 -0.68 0.59 -7.65
N TYR A 54 -0.66 0.89 -8.95
CA TYR A 54 -1.26 0.04 -9.99
C TYR A 54 -0.23 -0.78 -10.76
N GLU A 55 1.02 -0.82 -10.32
CA GLU A 55 2.03 -1.70 -10.90
C GLU A 55 1.68 -3.16 -10.56
N THR A 56 1.80 -4.04 -11.56
CA THR A 56 1.74 -5.48 -11.33
C THR A 56 3.14 -5.94 -10.97
N ILE A 57 3.30 -6.47 -9.76
CA ILE A 57 4.58 -6.94 -9.24
C ILE A 57 4.58 -8.46 -9.28
N TRP A 58 5.54 -9.04 -10.00
CA TRP A 58 5.77 -10.48 -10.04
C TRP A 58 7.07 -10.83 -9.34
N LEU A 59 7.13 -11.99 -8.67
CA LEU A 59 8.28 -12.38 -7.86
C LEU A 59 9.59 -12.48 -8.68
N ASP A 60 9.49 -12.94 -9.93
CA ASP A 60 10.59 -13.06 -10.89
C ASP A 60 11.08 -11.69 -11.42
N THR A 61 10.25 -10.65 -11.30
CA THR A 61 10.58 -9.28 -11.72
C THR A 61 11.23 -8.45 -10.61
N LEU A 62 11.28 -8.96 -9.37
CA LEU A 62 11.93 -8.27 -8.27
C LEU A 62 13.43 -8.13 -8.49
N THR A 63 14.02 -7.07 -7.96
CA THR A 63 15.47 -6.95 -7.76
C THR A 63 15.94 -7.87 -6.63
N GLU A 64 17.25 -8.05 -6.48
CA GLU A 64 17.80 -8.89 -5.41
C GLU A 64 17.47 -8.32 -4.02
N GLU A 65 17.64 -7.02 -3.85
CA GLU A 65 17.31 -6.30 -2.62
C GLU A 65 15.82 -6.44 -2.27
N GLU A 66 14.93 -6.31 -3.26
CA GLU A 66 13.48 -6.49 -3.06
C GLU A 66 13.11 -7.93 -2.71
N ARG A 67 13.79 -8.94 -3.28
CA ARG A 67 13.59 -10.35 -2.89
C ARG A 67 14.01 -10.60 -1.45
N GLU A 68 15.15 -10.07 -1.02
CA GLU A 68 15.60 -10.22 0.36
C GLU A 68 14.59 -9.59 1.33
N LEU A 69 14.12 -8.37 1.03
CA LEU A 69 13.10 -7.69 1.83
C LEU A 69 11.78 -8.47 1.84
N TYR A 70 11.35 -9.03 0.70
CA TYR A 70 10.13 -9.83 0.62
C TYR A 70 10.12 -10.98 1.63
N HIS A 71 11.27 -11.63 1.84
CA HIS A 71 11.40 -12.73 2.80
C HIS A 71 11.48 -12.27 4.27
N GLN A 72 11.92 -11.03 4.51
CA GLN A 72 11.98 -10.46 5.87
C GLN A 72 10.62 -9.96 6.37
N VAL A 73 9.70 -9.63 5.45
CA VAL A 73 8.36 -9.16 5.82
C VAL A 73 7.53 -10.31 6.38
N SER A 74 7.22 -10.23 7.68
CA SER A 74 6.29 -11.19 8.30
C SER A 74 4.89 -11.07 7.70
N THR A 75 4.29 -12.20 7.37
CA THR A 75 2.89 -12.31 6.96
C THR A 75 1.95 -12.63 8.11
N ASP A 76 2.48 -12.80 9.33
CA ASP A 76 1.65 -13.03 10.52
C ASP A 76 0.89 -11.74 10.88
N PRO A 77 -0.46 -11.76 10.91
CA PRO A 77 -1.25 -10.56 11.17
C PRO A 77 -0.97 -9.90 12.52
N ASN A 78 -0.66 -10.68 13.56
CA ASN A 78 -0.37 -10.12 14.89
C ASN A 78 0.97 -9.39 14.88
N VAL A 79 1.98 -9.97 14.23
CA VAL A 79 3.31 -9.35 14.10
C VAL A 79 3.23 -8.06 13.27
N GLN A 80 2.45 -8.06 12.19
CA GLN A 80 2.24 -6.86 11.37
C GLN A 80 1.56 -5.73 12.18
N VAL A 81 0.49 -6.04 12.89
CA VAL A 81 -0.24 -5.06 13.71
C VAL A 81 0.64 -4.49 14.83
N ASP A 82 1.40 -5.32 15.53
CA ASP A 82 2.31 -4.88 16.59
C ASP A 82 3.42 -3.97 16.05
N SER A 83 4.01 -4.35 14.91
CA SER A 83 5.06 -3.54 14.25
C SER A 83 4.54 -2.15 13.87
N GLU A 84 3.36 -2.08 13.22
CA GLU A 84 2.75 -0.82 12.82
C GLU A 84 2.32 0.04 14.02
N TYR A 85 1.83 -0.58 15.09
CA TYR A 85 1.49 0.12 16.33
C TYR A 85 2.72 0.79 16.94
N ARG A 86 3.82 0.05 17.11
CA ARG A 86 5.08 0.57 17.67
C ARG A 86 5.64 1.72 16.84
N LEU A 87 5.64 1.59 15.52
CA LEU A 87 6.11 2.64 14.62
C LEU A 87 5.21 3.88 14.66
N SER A 88 3.91 3.70 14.80
CA SER A 88 2.94 4.80 14.92
C SER A 88 3.14 5.61 16.20
N GLU A 89 3.37 4.94 17.34
CA GLU A 89 3.69 5.59 18.61
C GLU A 89 4.98 6.43 18.51
N LEU A 90 6.04 5.87 17.92
CA LEU A 90 7.28 6.61 17.68
C LEU A 90 7.07 7.82 16.75
N ARG A 91 6.21 7.68 15.74
CA ARG A 91 5.88 8.78 14.82
C ARG A 91 5.13 9.90 15.55
N ILE A 92 4.15 9.58 16.39
CA ILE A 92 3.43 10.55 17.23
C ILE A 92 4.40 11.27 18.15
N ARG A 93 5.27 10.53 18.85
CA ARG A 93 6.28 11.12 19.73
C ARG A 93 7.18 12.14 19.01
N ARG A 94 7.63 11.82 17.79
CA ARG A 94 8.45 12.74 16.99
C ARG A 94 7.67 13.99 16.57
N MET A 95 6.39 13.86 16.24
CA MET A 95 5.54 15.01 15.91
C MET A 95 5.31 15.91 17.14
N LEU A 96 5.04 15.33 18.31
CA LEU A 96 4.91 16.08 19.57
C LEU A 96 6.21 16.83 19.93
N GLN A 97 7.37 16.21 19.72
CA GLN A 97 8.66 16.88 19.92
C GLN A 97 8.84 18.09 18.99
N ARG A 98 8.37 17.99 17.74
CA ARG A 98 8.42 19.12 16.78
C ARG A 98 7.45 20.23 17.17
N ILE A 99 6.24 19.90 17.63
CA ILE A 99 5.30 20.89 18.18
C ILE A 99 5.95 21.64 19.34
N GLN A 100 6.53 20.91 20.30
CA GLN A 100 7.22 21.51 21.44
C GLN A 100 8.36 22.45 21.00
N GLN A 101 9.12 22.08 19.97
CA GLN A 101 10.17 22.93 19.41
C GLN A 101 9.61 24.19 18.74
N GLU A 102 8.48 24.09 18.04
CA GLU A 102 7.80 25.22 17.40
C GLU A 102 7.28 26.22 18.43
N GLU A 103 6.63 25.72 19.48
CA GLU A 103 6.10 26.52 20.58
C GLU A 103 7.18 27.30 21.35
N GLN A 104 8.41 26.79 21.37
CA GLN A 104 9.56 27.43 22.04
C GLN A 104 10.22 28.54 21.21
N LYS A 105 9.83 28.73 19.94
CA LYS A 105 10.38 29.81 19.13
C LYS A 105 9.89 31.16 19.64
N ASP A 106 10.69 32.21 19.44
CA ASP A 106 10.29 33.60 19.72
C ASP A 106 9.00 34.01 18.98
N LYS A 107 8.76 33.41 17.82
CA LYS A 107 7.54 33.56 17.03
C LYS A 107 7.10 32.19 16.49
N PRO A 108 6.26 31.44 17.23
CA PRO A 108 5.73 30.17 16.76
C PRO A 108 4.82 30.37 15.54
N ASP A 109 4.80 29.40 14.61
CA ASP A 109 3.80 29.33 13.54
C ASP A 109 2.60 28.43 13.94
N PRO A 110 1.42 29.02 14.25
CA PRO A 110 0.25 28.22 14.62
C PRO A 110 -0.26 27.31 13.50
N ALA A 111 0.01 27.64 12.23
CA ALA A 111 -0.42 26.81 11.11
C ALA A 111 0.42 25.52 11.02
N GLU A 112 1.72 25.60 11.32
CA GLU A 112 2.61 24.44 11.35
C GLU A 112 2.25 23.49 12.51
N ILE A 113 1.97 24.05 13.70
CA ILE A 113 1.49 23.29 14.86
C ILE A 113 0.19 22.56 14.51
N ARG A 114 -0.81 23.27 13.98
CA ARG A 114 -2.10 22.67 13.59
C ARG A 114 -1.94 21.57 12.55
N ALA A 115 -1.06 21.75 11.57
CA ALA A 115 -0.78 20.73 10.57
C ALA A 115 -0.20 19.45 11.20
N MET A 116 0.66 19.58 12.22
CA MET A 116 1.19 18.45 12.99
C MET A 116 0.11 17.79 13.86
N GLU A 117 -0.77 18.56 14.51
CA GLU A 117 -1.91 18.04 15.29
C GLU A 117 -2.89 17.25 14.41
N ASP A 118 -3.21 17.77 13.23
CA ASP A 118 -4.05 17.09 12.25
C ASP A 118 -3.39 15.78 11.77
N ALA A 119 -2.07 15.78 11.57
CA ALA A 119 -1.31 14.59 11.22
C ALA A 119 -1.30 13.56 12.36
N ILE A 120 -1.13 13.99 13.61
CA ILE A 120 -1.23 13.12 14.80
C ILE A 120 -2.61 12.47 14.84
N THR A 121 -3.67 13.25 14.65
CA THR A 121 -5.06 12.73 14.68
C THR A 121 -5.26 11.65 13.61
N LYS A 122 -4.75 11.85 12.38
CA LYS A 122 -4.80 10.82 11.33
C LYS A 122 -4.06 9.53 11.73
N VAL A 123 -2.88 9.65 12.34
CA VAL A 123 -2.13 8.49 12.83
C VAL A 123 -2.91 7.78 13.95
N GLN A 124 -3.49 8.53 14.88
CA GLN A 124 -4.31 7.97 15.97
C GLN A 124 -5.56 7.25 15.45
N MET A 125 -6.22 7.76 14.41
CA MET A 125 -7.33 7.06 13.76
C MET A 125 -6.90 5.71 13.16
N ASN A 126 -5.72 5.65 12.55
CA ASN A 126 -5.15 4.40 12.04
C ASN A 126 -4.82 3.43 13.18
N VAL A 127 -4.20 3.92 14.27
CA VAL A 127 -3.93 3.13 15.47
C VAL A 127 -5.20 2.55 16.07
N ALA A 128 -6.27 3.34 16.17
CA ALA A 128 -7.56 2.88 16.65
C ALA A 128 -8.15 1.76 15.75
N ALA A 129 -7.93 1.83 14.44
CA ALA A 129 -8.31 0.75 13.53
C ALA A 129 -7.49 -0.52 13.77
N LEU A 130 -6.16 -0.39 13.90
CA LEU A 130 -5.26 -1.51 14.20
C LEU A 130 -5.64 -2.22 15.51
N ILE A 131 -5.96 -1.47 16.57
CA ILE A 131 -6.39 -2.03 17.85
C ILE A 131 -7.69 -2.83 17.69
N ARG A 132 -8.67 -2.31 16.92
CA ARG A 132 -9.91 -3.04 16.64
C ARG A 132 -9.66 -4.35 15.91
N GLU A 133 -8.82 -4.33 14.87
CA GLU A 133 -8.47 -5.55 14.14
C GLU A 133 -7.69 -6.54 15.00
N SER A 134 -6.76 -6.06 15.85
CA SER A 134 -6.08 -6.91 16.84
C SER A 134 -7.06 -7.59 17.79
N GLY A 135 -8.09 -6.86 18.26
CA GLY A 135 -9.17 -7.43 19.06
C GLY A 135 -9.88 -8.58 18.36
N LYS A 136 -10.27 -8.38 17.09
CA LYS A 136 -10.90 -9.44 16.28
C LYS A 136 -10.01 -10.66 16.09
N LEU A 137 -8.72 -10.46 15.81
CA LEU A 137 -7.76 -11.55 15.65
C LEU A 137 -7.63 -12.38 16.94
N ARG A 138 -7.60 -11.73 18.10
CA ARG A 138 -7.58 -12.40 19.40
C ARG A 138 -8.87 -13.18 19.66
N ASP A 139 -10.02 -12.64 19.32
CA ASP A 139 -11.30 -13.32 19.50
C ASP A 139 -11.44 -14.54 18.56
N MET A 140 -10.95 -14.45 17.33
CA MET A 140 -10.84 -15.60 16.42
C MET A 140 -9.89 -16.67 16.97
N GLN A 141 -8.79 -16.29 17.63
CA GLN A 141 -7.89 -17.24 18.26
C GLN A 141 -8.53 -17.94 19.46
N LYS A 142 -9.33 -17.25 20.28
CA LYS A 142 -10.10 -17.87 21.38
C LYS A 142 -11.13 -18.91 20.90
N GLN A 143 -11.63 -18.77 19.68
CA GLN A 143 -12.56 -19.72 19.08
C GLN A 143 -11.87 -20.95 18.48
N LYS A 144 -10.56 -20.89 18.21
CA LYS A 144 -9.76 -22.09 17.92
C LYS A 144 -9.56 -22.85 19.23
N SER A 145 -9.71 -24.17 19.21
CA SER A 145 -9.72 -25.02 20.42
C SER A 145 -8.58 -24.65 21.37
N ASP A 146 -8.93 -24.39 22.63
CA ASP A 146 -8.02 -24.09 23.74
C ASP A 146 -7.19 -25.30 24.20
N GLY A 147 -7.20 -26.39 23.42
CA GLY A 147 -6.57 -27.66 23.77
C GLY A 147 -7.29 -28.42 24.88
N SER A 148 -8.43 -27.91 25.41
CA SER A 148 -9.19 -28.61 26.46
C SER A 148 -9.72 -29.95 25.99
N LEU A 149 -10.11 -30.06 24.72
CA LEU A 149 -10.50 -31.32 24.09
C LEU A 149 -9.32 -32.29 23.96
N ASP A 150 -8.13 -31.79 23.60
CA ASP A 150 -6.92 -32.61 23.49
C ASP A 150 -6.49 -33.11 24.89
N GLN A 151 -6.53 -32.24 25.91
CA GLN A 151 -6.31 -32.62 27.31
C GLN A 151 -7.35 -33.64 27.80
N LEU A 152 -8.62 -33.48 27.45
CA LEU A 152 -9.66 -34.44 27.81
C LEU A 152 -9.39 -35.81 27.17
N VAL A 153 -8.96 -35.84 25.91
CA VAL A 153 -8.57 -37.07 25.22
C VAL A 153 -7.41 -37.75 25.93
N GLU A 154 -6.36 -37.02 26.30
CA GLU A 154 -5.22 -37.56 27.06
C GLU A 154 -5.63 -38.15 28.42
N ILE A 155 -6.47 -37.42 29.17
CA ILE A 155 -6.99 -37.88 30.47
C ILE A 155 -7.79 -39.18 30.30
N LEU A 156 -8.65 -39.25 29.28
CA LEU A 156 -9.46 -40.44 29.00
C LEU A 156 -8.60 -41.62 28.55
N GLU A 157 -7.55 -41.38 27.77
CA GLU A 157 -6.58 -42.42 27.40
C GLU A 157 -5.82 -42.96 28.61
N GLN A 158 -5.35 -42.08 29.50
CA GLN A 158 -4.66 -42.49 30.72
C GLN A 158 -5.59 -43.32 31.62
N ALA A 159 -6.83 -42.87 31.81
CA ALA A 159 -7.83 -43.60 32.59
C ALA A 159 -8.23 -44.94 31.97
N ARG A 160 -8.05 -45.15 30.66
CA ARG A 160 -8.20 -46.47 30.02
C ARG A 160 -7.00 -47.37 30.28
N LYS A 161 -5.78 -46.85 30.19
CA LYS A 161 -4.54 -47.59 30.49
C LYS A 161 -4.52 -48.07 31.94
N ASP A 162 -4.89 -47.20 32.88
CA ASP A 162 -4.92 -47.53 34.30
C ASP A 162 -5.96 -48.61 34.64
N ARG A 163 -7.05 -48.70 33.86
CA ARG A 163 -8.06 -49.76 33.98
C ARG A 163 -7.61 -51.11 33.42
N LEU A 164 -6.71 -51.12 32.44
CA LEU A 164 -6.13 -52.33 31.86
C LEU A 164 -4.96 -52.90 32.68
N GLN A 165 -4.40 -52.10 33.59
CA GLN A 165 -3.31 -52.49 34.49
C GLN A 165 -3.77 -52.98 35.88
N ARG A 166 -5.09 -53.01 36.13
CA ARG A 166 -5.71 -53.62 37.32
C ARG A 166 -6.30 -54.97 36.95
#